data_AF-A0A1N7MDU4-F1
#
_entry.id   AF-A0A1N7MDU4-F1
#
_cell.length_a   1.000
_cell.length_b   1.000
_cell.length_c   1.000
_cell.angle_alpha   90.00
_cell.angle_beta   90.00
_cell.angle_gamma   90.00
#
_symmetry.space_group_name_H-M   'P 1'
#
loop_
_entity.id
_entity.type
_entity.pdbx_description
1 polymer ?
#
loop_
_entity_poly.entity_id
_entity_poly.type
_entity_poly.pdbx_seq_one_letter_code
_entity_poly.pdbx_strand_id
1 'polypeptide(L)'
;MLSSRIYFNNILRNMLASVAGFIFCWMIFSAINTNTSEEIILAGFGILMVFAALFFYSAIVENILFFITKRRGLFSILLTHSTMIAIMCLTYFYLEREFSLEMCCFLIVFISAQIMGFKYQNKVHLRKIKKGENCTV
;
A
#
# COMPACT_ATOMS: atom_id res chain seq x y z
N MET A 1 9.37 22.84 6.06
CA MET A 1 8.66 22.06 7.11
C MET A 1 7.42 21.30 6.59
N LEU A 2 6.55 21.91 5.77
CA LEU A 2 5.32 21.26 5.30
C LEU A 2 5.56 20.02 4.40
N SER A 3 6.52 20.11 3.47
CA SER A 3 6.91 19.01 2.57
C SER A 3 7.39 17.77 3.34
N SER A 4 8.21 17.96 4.39
CA SER A 4 8.72 16.88 5.26
C SER A 4 7.61 16.13 5.99
N ARG A 5 6.53 16.82 6.37
CA ARG A 5 5.39 16.21 7.07
C ARG A 5 4.53 15.36 6.14
N ILE A 6 4.31 15.83 4.91
CA ILE A 6 3.56 15.07 3.90
C ILE A 6 4.35 13.82 3.50
N TYR A 7 5.66 13.96 3.28
CA TYR A 7 6.57 12.85 3.02
C TYR A 7 6.50 11.78 4.13
N PHE A 8 6.65 12.17 5.40
CA PHE A 8 6.57 11.23 6.52
C PHE A 8 5.20 10.56 6.64
N ASN A 9 4.12 11.32 6.42
CA ASN A 9 2.77 10.77 6.43
C ASN A 9 2.56 9.74 5.30
N ASN A 10 3.12 9.96 4.11
CA ASN A 10 3.03 8.99 3.02
C ASN A 10 3.77 7.70 3.35
N ILE A 11 4.99 7.80 3.89
CA ILE A 11 5.77 6.63 4.34
C ILE A 11 5.00 5.86 5.40
N LEU A 12 4.48 6.56 6.41
CA LEU A 12 3.74 5.92 7.50
C LEU A 12 2.48 5.22 6.97
N ARG A 13 1.76 5.83 6.03
CA ARG A 13 0.60 5.21 5.39
C ARG A 13 1.00 3.94 4.65
N ASN A 14 2.08 3.99 3.87
CA ASN A 14 2.57 2.85 3.11
C ASN A 14 3.02 1.71 4.03
N MET A 15 3.71 2.04 5.12
CA MET A 15 4.12 1.07 6.13
C MET A 15 2.91 0.41 6.80
N LEU A 16 1.94 1.19 7.27
CA LEU A 16 0.76 0.67 7.94
C LEU A 16 -0.10 -0.18 7.00
N ALA A 17 -0.26 0.23 5.74
CA ALA A 17 -1.00 -0.55 4.75
C ALA A 17 -0.33 -1.91 4.47
N SER A 18 1.00 -1.95 4.34
CA SER A 18 1.72 -3.21 4.15
C SER A 18 1.67 -4.11 5.38
N VAL A 19 1.86 -3.56 6.58
CA VAL A 19 1.80 -4.36 7.82
C VAL A 19 0.38 -4.91 8.04
N ALA A 20 -0.65 -4.08 7.88
CA ALA A 20 -2.03 -4.51 8.03
C ALA A 20 -2.43 -5.55 6.97
N GLY A 21 -2.03 -5.34 5.72
CA GLY A 21 -2.29 -6.29 4.64
C GLY A 21 -1.60 -7.63 4.86
N PHE A 22 -0.32 -7.61 5.26
CA PHE A 22 0.43 -8.81 5.61
C PHE A 22 -0.26 -9.60 6.73
N ILE A 23 -0.57 -8.95 7.86
CA ILE A 23 -1.21 -9.62 9.01
C ILE A 23 -2.55 -10.22 8.58
N PHE A 24 -3.36 -9.48 7.84
CA PHE A 24 -4.65 -9.95 7.36
C PHE A 24 -4.53 -11.19 6.46
N CYS A 25 -3.67 -11.13 5.43
CA CYS A 25 -3.48 -12.24 4.50
C CYS A 25 -2.86 -13.45 5.18
N TRP A 26 -1.86 -13.26 6.04
CA TRP A 26 -1.23 -14.35 6.77
C TRP A 26 -2.18 -15.03 7.76
N MET A 27 -2.99 -14.26 8.50
CA MET A 27 -3.99 -14.82 9.41
C MET A 27 -5.05 -15.64 8.65
N ILE A 28 -5.53 -15.15 7.51
CA ILE A 28 -6.50 -15.89 6.69
C ILE A 28 -5.88 -17.18 6.16
N PHE A 29 -4.66 -17.09 5.60
CA PHE A 29 -3.95 -18.25 5.11
C PHE A 29 -3.73 -19.29 6.21
N SER A 30 -3.25 -18.85 7.38
CA SER A 30 -3.00 -19.72 8.54
C SER A 30 -4.28 -20.32 9.13
N ALA A 31 -5.44 -19.66 8.98
CA ALA A 31 -6.72 -20.16 9.50
C ALA A 31 -7.38 -21.19 8.57
N ILE A 32 -7.17 -21.05 7.25
CA ILE A 32 -7.75 -21.95 6.25
C ILE A 32 -6.87 -23.18 6.03
N ASN A 33 -5.54 -23.01 6.14
CA ASN A 33 -4.60 -24.06 5.81
C ASN A 33 -4.38 -25.01 7.01
N THR A 34 -4.53 -26.31 6.78
CA THR A 34 -4.38 -27.37 7.81
C THR A 34 -3.03 -28.08 7.74
N ASN A 35 -2.12 -27.56 6.92
CA ASN A 35 -0.79 -28.10 6.68
C ASN A 35 0.14 -27.97 7.90
N THR A 36 1.35 -28.51 7.78
CA THR A 36 2.37 -28.46 8.82
C THR A 36 2.75 -27.01 9.18
N SER A 37 3.23 -26.80 10.40
CA SER A 37 3.67 -25.49 10.87
C SER A 37 4.78 -24.87 10.00
N GLU A 38 5.63 -25.70 9.38
CA GLU A 38 6.72 -25.24 8.53
C GLU A 38 6.22 -24.60 7.22
N GLU A 39 5.23 -25.22 6.57
CA GLU A 39 4.63 -24.68 5.34
C GLU A 39 3.91 -23.35 5.60
N ILE A 40 3.23 -23.22 6.74
CA ILE A 40 2.56 -21.98 7.15
C ILE A 40 3.58 -20.85 7.35
N ILE A 41 4.74 -21.16 7.96
CA ILE A 41 5.81 -20.18 8.16
C ILE A 41 6.44 -19.77 6.82
N LEU A 42 6.72 -20.72 5.94
CA LEU A 42 7.31 -20.45 4.63
C LEU A 42 6.38 -19.58 3.77
N ALA A 43 5.10 -19.92 3.73
CA ALA A 43 4.09 -19.11 3.05
C ALA A 43 3.95 -17.72 3.68
N GLY A 44 3.97 -17.63 5.02
CA GLY A 44 3.99 -16.36 5.74
C GLY A 44 5.17 -15.47 5.34
N PHE A 45 6.37 -16.06 5.19
CA PHE A 45 7.54 -15.34 4.70
C PHE A 45 7.35 -14.86 3.25
N GLY A 46 6.78 -15.69 2.37
CA GLY A 46 6.43 -15.30 1.00
C GLY A 46 5.47 -14.10 0.95
N ILE A 47 4.39 -14.15 1.73
CA ILE A 47 3.41 -13.05 1.84
C ILE A 47 4.09 -11.78 2.37
N LEU A 48 4.95 -11.90 3.39
CA LEU A 48 5.71 -10.78 3.93
C LEU A 48 6.58 -10.12 2.85
N MET A 49 7.29 -10.92 2.05
CA MET A 49 8.15 -10.42 0.97
C MET A 49 7.35 -9.66 -0.08
N VAL A 50 6.15 -10.14 -0.44
CA VAL A 50 5.24 -9.42 -1.35
C VAL A 50 4.86 -8.07 -0.77
N PHE A 51 4.37 -8.01 0.47
CA PHE A 51 3.97 -6.74 1.10
C PHE A 51 5.14 -5.78 1.34
N ALA A 52 6.35 -6.30 1.57
CA ALA A 52 7.56 -5.49 1.62
C ALA A 52 7.90 -4.87 0.25
N ALA A 53 7.79 -5.65 -0.83
CA ALA A 53 7.99 -5.13 -2.19
C ALA A 53 6.96 -4.05 -2.54
N LEU A 54 5.68 -4.26 -2.20
CA LEU A 54 4.62 -3.27 -2.38
C LEU A 54 4.91 -1.98 -1.56
N PHE A 55 5.38 -2.12 -0.32
CA PHE A 55 5.80 -0.99 0.51
C PHE A 55 6.90 -0.16 -0.16
N PHE A 56 8.01 -0.80 -0.55
CA PHE A 56 9.14 -0.10 -1.16
C PHE A 56 8.74 0.56 -2.47
N TYR A 57 7.99 -0.15 -3.32
CA TYR A 57 7.50 0.39 -4.58
C TYR A 57 6.66 1.65 -4.34
N SER A 58 5.62 1.57 -3.51
CA SER A 58 4.74 2.71 -3.26
C SER A 58 5.46 3.85 -2.55
N ALA A 59 6.34 3.57 -1.59
CA ALA A 59 7.11 4.59 -0.89
C ALA A 59 8.08 5.33 -1.81
N ILE A 60 8.69 4.66 -2.78
CA ILE A 60 9.60 5.31 -3.73
C ILE A 60 8.80 6.09 -4.78
N VAL A 61 7.88 5.43 -5.49
CA VAL A 61 7.18 6.02 -6.64
C VAL A 61 6.31 7.19 -6.21
N GLU A 62 5.54 7.05 -5.14
CA GLU A 62 4.64 8.11 -4.69
C GLU A 62 5.40 9.35 -4.21
N ASN A 63 6.52 9.16 -3.51
CA ASN A 63 7.32 10.28 -3.02
C ASN A 63 8.05 10.98 -4.17
N ILE A 64 8.60 10.24 -5.14
CA ILE A 64 9.19 10.84 -6.35
C ILE A 64 8.13 11.65 -7.10
N LEU A 65 6.95 11.08 -7.31
CA LEU A 65 5.84 11.77 -7.98
C LEU A 65 5.39 13.02 -7.21
N PHE A 66 5.35 12.96 -5.88
CA PHE A 66 5.06 14.12 -5.04
C PHE A 66 6.08 15.24 -5.26
N PHE A 67 7.37 14.93 -5.31
CA PHE A 67 8.42 15.93 -5.58
C PHE A 67 8.32 16.53 -6.98
N ILE A 68 8.09 15.70 -8.01
CA ILE A 68 8.01 16.16 -9.41
C ILE A 68 6.78 17.02 -9.64
N THR A 69 5.61 16.57 -9.19
CA THR A 69 4.34 17.20 -9.56
C THR A 69 4.02 18.43 -8.73
N LYS A 70 4.64 18.60 -7.55
CA LYS A 70 4.36 19.69 -6.58
C LYS A 70 2.85 19.89 -6.30
N ARG A 71 2.00 18.91 -6.63
CA ARG A 71 0.54 18.98 -6.54
C ARG A 71 0.03 18.13 -5.37
N ARG A 72 -1.18 18.47 -4.91
CA ARG A 72 -1.89 17.78 -3.82
C ARG A 72 -1.87 16.27 -4.05
N GLY A 73 -1.48 15.50 -3.03
CA GLY A 73 -1.03 14.10 -3.10
C GLY A 73 -2.00 13.06 -3.68
N LEU A 74 -3.22 13.42 -4.07
CA LEU A 74 -4.19 12.51 -4.68
C LEU A 74 -3.72 12.00 -6.05
N PHE A 75 -3.08 12.86 -6.85
CA PHE A 75 -2.57 12.47 -8.17
C PHE A 75 -1.41 11.47 -8.07
N SER A 76 -0.45 11.71 -7.16
CA SER A 76 0.69 10.81 -6.93
C SER A 76 0.22 9.43 -6.50
N ILE A 77 -0.78 9.35 -5.61
CA ILE A 77 -1.36 8.09 -5.16
C ILE A 77 -2.03 7.38 -6.33
N LEU A 78 -2.91 8.08 -7.06
CA LEU A 78 -3.66 7.48 -8.17
C LEU A 78 -2.71 6.90 -9.22
N LEU A 79 -1.68 7.66 -9.62
CA LEU A 79 -0.70 7.19 -10.59
C LEU A 79 0.09 5.99 -10.08
N THR A 80 0.54 6.01 -8.81
CA THR A 80 1.25 4.87 -8.20
C THR A 80 0.41 3.59 -8.21
N HIS A 81 -0.89 3.70 -7.92
CA HIS A 81 -1.78 2.55 -7.91
C HIS A 81 -2.08 2.05 -9.33
N SER A 82 -2.28 2.96 -10.28
CA SER A 82 -2.46 2.61 -11.70
C SER A 82 -1.23 1.89 -12.26
N THR A 83 -0.01 2.32 -11.93
CA THR A 83 1.21 1.65 -12.39
C THR A 83 1.39 0.29 -11.72
N MET A 84 1.03 0.13 -10.44
CA MET A 84 1.03 -1.20 -9.80
C MET A 84 0.06 -2.16 -10.47
N ILE A 85 -1.16 -1.70 -10.78
CA ILE A 85 -2.16 -2.52 -11.49
C ILE A 85 -1.63 -2.90 -12.87
N ALA A 86 -1.03 -1.97 -13.62
CA ALA A 86 -0.47 -2.26 -14.92
C ALA A 86 0.67 -3.30 -14.87
N ILE A 87 1.59 -3.17 -13.91
CA ILE A 87 2.65 -4.14 -13.67
C ILE A 87 2.03 -5.52 -13.38
N MET A 88 1.01 -5.57 -12.52
CA MET A 88 0.34 -6.80 -12.17
C MET A 88 -0.39 -7.45 -13.35
N CYS A 89 -1.06 -6.67 -14.20
CA CYS A 89 -1.65 -7.17 -15.44
C CYS A 89 -0.58 -7.77 -16.37
N LEU A 90 0.58 -7.14 -16.49
CA LEU A 90 1.69 -7.69 -17.27
C LEU A 90 2.18 -9.00 -16.65
N THR A 91 2.43 -9.02 -15.35
CA THR A 91 2.86 -10.21 -14.61
C THR A 91 1.85 -11.36 -14.74
N TYR A 92 0.55 -11.08 -14.75
CA TYR A 92 -0.51 -12.07 -14.96
C TYR A 92 -0.39 -12.79 -16.31
N PHE A 93 0.11 -12.13 -17.37
CA PHE A 93 0.33 -12.79 -18.66
C PHE A 93 1.50 -13.77 -18.67
N TYR A 94 2.46 -13.61 -17.75
CA TYR A 94 3.69 -14.40 -17.73
C TYR A 94 3.73 -15.47 -16.62
N LEU A 95 2.95 -15.31 -15.56
CA LEU A 95 2.92 -16.25 -14.44
C LEU A 95 1.81 -17.30 -14.59
N GLU A 96 2.00 -18.43 -13.90
CA GLU A 96 0.96 -19.44 -13.75
C GLU A 96 -0.31 -18.85 -13.12
N ARG A 97 -1.46 -19.34 -13.60
CA ARG A 97 -2.77 -18.75 -13.30
C ARG A 97 -3.15 -18.77 -11.81
N GLU A 98 -2.72 -19.80 -11.07
CA GLU A 98 -3.02 -19.93 -9.65
C GLU A 98 -2.25 -18.90 -8.83
N PHE A 99 -0.93 -18.81 -9.06
CA PHE A 99 -0.08 -17.81 -8.42
C PHE A 99 -0.49 -16.37 -8.77
N SER A 100 -0.94 -16.14 -10.00
CA SER A 100 -1.37 -14.80 -10.41
C SER A 100 -2.66 -14.33 -9.71
N LEU A 101 -3.57 -15.25 -9.37
CA LEU A 101 -4.77 -14.95 -8.58
C LEU A 101 -4.44 -14.58 -7.13
N GLU A 102 -3.52 -15.30 -6.49
CA GLU A 102 -3.06 -14.98 -5.13
C GLU A 102 -2.44 -13.58 -5.06
N MET A 103 -1.58 -13.27 -6.04
CA MET A 103 -0.96 -11.95 -6.14
C MET A 103 -1.99 -10.84 -6.39
N CYS A 104 -3.04 -11.10 -7.17
CA CYS A 104 -4.16 -10.16 -7.32
C CYS A 104 -4.88 -9.89 -6.00
N CYS A 105 -5.14 -10.94 -5.21
CA CYS A 105 -5.76 -10.81 -3.89
C CYS A 105 -4.90 -9.96 -2.94
N PHE A 106 -3.59 -10.20 -2.89
CA PHE A 106 -2.67 -9.40 -2.07
C PHE A 106 -2.67 -7.92 -2.50
N LEU A 107 -2.67 -7.66 -3.81
CA LEU A 107 -2.75 -6.30 -4.34
C LEU A 107 -4.05 -5.61 -3.92
N ILE A 108 -5.20 -6.27 -4.05
CA ILE A 108 -6.51 -5.70 -3.69
C ILE A 108 -6.53 -5.33 -2.19
N VAL A 109 -6.01 -6.19 -1.32
CA VAL A 109 -5.92 -5.93 0.12
C VAL A 109 -5.04 -4.71 0.38
N PHE A 110 -3.86 -4.66 -0.24
CA PHE A 110 -2.94 -3.53 -0.10
C PHE A 110 -3.57 -2.20 -0.57
N ILE A 111 -4.15 -2.18 -1.77
CA ILE A 111 -4.79 -0.98 -2.34
C ILE A 111 -5.96 -0.53 -1.47
N SER A 112 -6.74 -1.48 -0.93
CA SER A 112 -7.86 -1.16 -0.04
C SER A 112 -7.39 -0.50 1.25
N ALA A 113 -6.31 -1.01 1.85
CA ALA A 113 -5.68 -0.41 3.02
C ALA A 113 -5.11 0.99 2.73
N GLN A 114 -4.49 1.18 1.56
CA GLN A 114 -3.97 2.46 1.09
C GLN A 114 -5.08 3.52 0.94
N ILE A 115 -6.18 3.18 0.27
CA ILE A 115 -7.32 4.08 0.06
C ILE A 115 -7.93 4.50 1.41
N MET A 116 -8.06 3.56 2.35
CA MET A 116 -8.56 3.85 3.70
C MET A 116 -7.62 4.82 4.44
N GLY A 117 -6.31 4.54 4.41
CA GLY A 117 -5.30 5.42 5.00
C GLY A 117 -5.32 6.83 4.41
N PHE A 118 -5.48 6.95 3.10
CA PHE A 118 -5.56 8.24 2.42
C PHE A 118 -6.82 9.03 2.80
N LYS A 119 -7.98 8.36 2.85
CA LYS A 119 -9.23 8.97 3.32
C LYS A 119 -9.09 9.50 4.75
N TYR A 120 -8.44 8.74 5.63
CA TYR A 120 -8.18 9.16 7.00
C TYR A 120 -7.28 10.40 7.06
N GLN A 121 -6.17 10.39 6.32
CA GLN A 121 -5.24 11.53 6.24
C GLN A 121 -5.92 12.81 5.74
N ASN A 122 -6.73 12.73 4.68
CA ASN A 122 -7.47 13.87 4.15
C ASN A 122 -8.50 14.40 5.16
N LYS A 123 -9.22 13.51 5.86
CA LYS A 123 -10.21 13.92 6.88
C LYS A 123 -9.54 14.66 8.04
N VAL A 124 -8.38 14.19 8.49
CA VAL A 124 -7.58 14.87 9.53
C VAL A 124 -7.11 16.23 9.03
N HIS A 125 -6.63 16.32 7.79
CA HIS A 125 -6.19 17.59 7.20
C HIS A 125 -7.33 18.62 7.09
N LEU A 126 -8.49 18.20 6.58
CA LEU A 126 -9.69 19.05 6.48
C LEU A 126 -10.19 19.54 7.86
N ARG A 127 -10.06 18.72 8.91
CA ARG A 127 -10.40 19.13 10.28
C ARG A 127 -9.46 20.20 10.82
N LYS A 128 -8.17 20.16 10.49
CA LYS A 128 -7.20 21.20 10.90
C LYS A 128 -7.48 22.53 10.23
N ILE A 129 -7.80 22.51 8.93
CA ILE A 129 -8.23 23.71 8.18
C ILE A 129 -9.50 24.32 8.80
N LYS A 130 -10.51 23.51 9.13
CA LYS A 130 -11.75 23.99 9.79
C LYS A 130 -11.53 24.56 11.20
N LYS A 131 -10.45 24.20 11.89
CA LYS A 131 -10.10 24.73 13.21
C LYS A 131 -9.31 26.03 13.17
N GLY A 132 -9.07 26.60 11.98
CA GLY A 132 -8.31 27.84 11.84
C GLY A 132 -6.80 27.67 12.12
N GLU A 133 -6.32 26.43 12.27
CA GLU A 133 -4.89 26.15 12.24
C GLU A 133 -4.42 26.39 10.79
N ASN A 134 -3.84 27.55 10.53
CA ASN A 134 -3.24 27.93 9.24
C ASN A 134 -2.14 26.92 8.86
N CYS A 135 -2.54 25.82 8.24
CA CYS A 135 -1.68 25.07 7.34
C CYS A 135 -1.76 25.77 5.99
N THR A 136 -1.01 26.87 5.85
CA THR A 136 -0.83 27.56 4.57
C THR A 136 -0.32 26.55 3.53
N VAL A 137 -1.04 26.50 2.41
CA VAL A 137 -1.00 25.54 1.30
C VAL A 137 0.34 25.52 0.57
#